data_AF-S7PXQ7-F1
#
_entry.id   AF-S7PXQ7-F1
#
_cell.length_a   1.000
_cell.length_b   1.000
_cell.length_c   1.000
_cell.angle_alpha   90.00
_cell.angle_beta   90.00
_cell.angle_gamma   90.00
#
_symmetry.space_group_name_H-M   'P 1'
#
loop_
_entity.id
_entity.type
_entity.pdbx_description
1 polymer ?
#
loop_
_entity_poly.entity_id
_entity_poly.type
_entity_poly.pdbx_seq_one_letter_code
_entity_poly.pdbx_strand_id
1 'polypeptide(L)'
;MIDIANLLQTIRGKKKQQEERERKQKEVLSRLAEEEKDIQQKLIANTTAFSGHLSNFKGVQKEVAEKNVMPDVKLLMDIKSVLHCCDNLKPPAIYWCQLRREEFSLPPQCSALQKIIEI
;
A
#
# COMPACT_ATOMS: atom_id res chain seq x y z
N MET A 1 18.26 -18.01 -54.61
CA MET A 1 17.21 -16.97 -54.57
C MET A 1 16.51 -17.07 -53.23
N ILE A 2 16.51 -15.99 -52.44
CA ILE A 2 15.73 -15.94 -51.20
C ILE A 2 14.27 -15.69 -51.60
N ASP A 3 13.35 -16.52 -51.13
CA ASP A 3 11.93 -16.42 -51.43
C ASP A 3 11.30 -15.23 -50.69
N ILE A 4 10.86 -14.23 -51.45
CA ILE A 4 10.24 -13.00 -50.93
C ILE A 4 9.00 -13.32 -50.07
N ALA A 5 8.29 -14.41 -50.37
CA ALA A 5 7.13 -14.84 -49.60
C ALA A 5 7.50 -15.22 -48.15
N ASN A 6 8.65 -15.88 -47.96
CA ASN A 6 9.14 -16.29 -46.64
C ASN A 6 9.58 -15.10 -45.78
N LEU A 7 10.18 -14.08 -46.39
CA LEU A 7 10.54 -12.84 -45.70
C LEU A 7 9.29 -12.08 -45.23
N LEU A 8 8.27 -11.97 -46.07
CA LEU A 8 7.01 -11.30 -45.72
C LEU A 8 6.27 -12.00 -44.58
N GLN A 9 6.25 -13.33 -44.56
CA GLN A 9 5.66 -14.09 -43.44
C GLN A 9 6.45 -13.89 -42.13
N THR A 10 7.78 -13.86 -42.22
CA THR A 10 8.64 -13.63 -41.05
C THR A 10 8.41 -12.23 -40.45
N ILE A 11 8.31 -11.19 -41.29
CA ILE A 11 8.02 -9.82 -40.86
C ILE A 11 6.64 -9.73 -40.21
N ARG A 12 5.63 -10.38 -40.82
CA ARG A 12 4.27 -10.44 -40.28
C ARG A 12 4.23 -11.14 -38.91
N GLY A 13 4.97 -12.24 -38.76
CA GLY A 13 5.10 -12.95 -37.48
C GLY A 13 5.72 -12.09 -36.39
N LYS A 14 6.83 -11.39 -36.70
CA LYS A 14 7.49 -10.46 -35.77
C LYS A 14 6.58 -9.30 -35.35
N LYS A 15 5.80 -8.74 -36.29
CA LYS A 15 4.84 -7.68 -35.99
C LYS A 15 3.76 -8.13 -35.01
N LYS A 16 3.16 -9.31 -35.23
CA LYS A 16 2.16 -9.88 -34.31
C LYS A 16 2.72 -10.13 -32.90
N GLN A 17 3.96 -10.63 -32.81
CA GLN A 17 4.62 -10.84 -31.51
C GLN A 17 4.84 -9.53 -30.75
N GLN A 18 5.19 -8.45 -31.47
CA GLN A 18 5.36 -7.13 -30.88
C GLN A 18 4.04 -6.56 -30.35
N GLU A 19 2.96 -6.64 -31.13
CA GLU A 19 1.62 -6.20 -30.71
C GLU A 19 1.13 -6.96 -29.47
N GLU A 20 1.42 -8.26 -29.39
CA GLU A 20 1.07 -9.06 -28.22
C GLU A 20 1.89 -8.71 -26.97
N ARG A 21 3.18 -8.40 -27.14
CA ARG A 21 4.02 -7.93 -26.04
C ARG A 21 3.50 -6.60 -25.48
N GLU A 22 3.20 -5.64 -26.36
CA GLU A 22 2.68 -4.33 -25.98
C GLU A 22 1.34 -4.45 -25.25
N ARG A 23 0.45 -5.31 -25.73
CA ARG A 23 -0.84 -5.56 -25.06
C ARG A 23 -0.67 -6.12 -23.65
N LYS A 24 0.18 -7.15 -23.49
CA LYS A 24 0.47 -7.75 -22.17
C LYS A 24 1.11 -6.74 -21.23
N GLN A 25 2.05 -5.94 -21.72
CA GLN A 25 2.69 -4.89 -20.93
C GLN A 25 1.66 -3.83 -20.48
N LYS A 26 0.75 -3.43 -21.36
CA LYS A 26 -0.31 -2.47 -21.03
C LYS A 26 -1.28 -3.03 -19.97
N GLU A 27 -1.62 -4.30 -20.06
CA GLU A 27 -2.46 -4.99 -19.08
C GLU A 27 -1.79 -5.05 -17.69
N VAL A 28 -0.50 -5.42 -17.65
CA VAL A 28 0.29 -5.43 -16.41
C VAL A 28 0.37 -4.03 -15.79
N LEU A 29 0.68 -3.01 -16.58
CA LEU A 29 0.74 -1.62 -16.11
C LEU A 29 -0.62 -1.14 -15.58
N SER A 30 -1.72 -1.53 -16.23
CA SER A 30 -3.06 -1.17 -15.78
C SER A 30 -3.40 -1.82 -14.45
N ARG A 31 -3.02 -3.09 -14.23
CA ARG A 31 -3.24 -3.80 -12.96
C ARG A 31 -2.41 -3.19 -11.83
N LEU A 32 -1.14 -2.87 -12.10
CA LEU A 32 -0.25 -2.20 -11.14
C LEU A 32 -0.79 -0.82 -10.74
N ALA A 33 -1.27 -0.03 -11.69
CA ALA A 33 -1.83 1.29 -11.40
C ALA A 33 -3.06 1.22 -10.50
N GLU A 34 -3.91 0.21 -10.67
CA GLU A 34 -5.07 0.00 -9.80
C GLU A 34 -4.66 -0.46 -8.39
N GLU A 35 -3.69 -1.37 -8.29
CA GLU A 35 -3.15 -1.82 -7.00
C GLU A 35 -2.47 -0.68 -6.23
N GLU A 36 -1.67 0.13 -6.92
CA GLU A 36 -1.03 1.32 -6.33
C GLU A 36 -2.09 2.27 -5.77
N LYS A 37 -3.14 2.54 -6.54
CA LYS A 37 -4.23 3.43 -6.14
C LYS A 37 -4.99 2.91 -4.92
N ASP A 38 -5.31 1.61 -4.88
CA ASP A 38 -5.97 0.99 -3.72
C ASP A 38 -5.09 1.07 -2.47
N ILE A 39 -3.78 0.78 -2.60
CA ILE A 39 -2.83 0.89 -1.49
C ILE A 39 -2.72 2.34 -0.99
N GLN A 40 -2.63 3.31 -1.90
CA GLN A 40 -2.59 4.73 -1.55
C GLN A 40 -3.84 5.15 -0.77
N GLN A 41 -5.03 4.74 -1.20
CA GLN A 41 -6.28 5.03 -0.50
C GLN A 41 -6.31 4.45 0.91
N LYS A 42 -5.86 3.20 1.08
CA LYS A 42 -5.78 2.53 2.39
C LYS A 42 -4.75 3.20 3.31
N LEU A 43 -3.60 3.63 2.78
CA LEU A 43 -2.59 4.37 3.54
C LEU A 43 -3.09 5.75 3.98
N ILE A 44 -3.82 6.46 3.13
CA ILE A 44 -4.44 7.75 3.48
C ILE A 44 -5.46 7.55 4.60
N ALA A 45 -6.33 6.54 4.49
CA ALA A 45 -7.30 6.21 5.53
C ALA A 45 -6.62 5.86 6.87
N ASN A 46 -5.55 5.06 6.82
CA ASN A 46 -4.78 4.69 8.01
C ASN A 46 -4.11 5.90 8.67
N THR A 47 -3.44 6.73 7.87
CA THR A 47 -2.80 7.97 8.34
C THR A 47 -3.81 8.92 8.96
N THR A 48 -4.99 9.06 8.36
CA THR A 48 -6.09 9.88 8.88
C THR A 48 -6.59 9.34 10.23
N ALA A 49 -6.77 8.03 10.34
CA ALA A 49 -7.16 7.38 11.60
C ALA A 49 -6.11 7.61 12.71
N PHE A 50 -4.82 7.48 12.41
CA PHE A 50 -3.75 7.75 13.36
C PHE A 50 -3.66 9.23 13.74
N SER A 51 -3.88 10.15 12.81
CA SER A 51 -3.92 11.58 13.08
C SER A 51 -5.07 11.95 14.02
N GLY A 52 -6.26 11.38 13.77
CA GLY A 52 -7.42 11.52 14.68
C GLY A 52 -7.14 10.94 16.06
N HIS A 53 -6.55 9.74 16.12
CA HIS A 53 -6.16 9.11 17.38
C HIS A 53 -5.13 9.94 18.16
N LEU A 54 -4.10 10.47 17.50
CA LEU A 54 -3.10 11.35 18.12
C LEU A 54 -3.73 12.63 18.68
N SER A 55 -4.73 13.18 17.99
CA SER A 55 -5.47 14.36 18.46
C SER A 55 -6.28 14.04 19.71
N ASN A 56 -6.95 12.89 19.75
CA ASN A 56 -7.67 12.42 20.94
C ASN A 56 -6.70 12.17 22.10
N PHE A 57 -5.55 11.53 21.82
CA PHE A 57 -4.50 11.29 22.80
C PHE A 57 -4.00 12.59 23.44
N LYS A 58 -3.75 13.63 22.65
CA LYS A 58 -3.39 14.97 23.15
C LYS A 58 -4.47 15.57 24.03
N GLY A 59 -5.75 15.37 23.68
CA GLY A 59 -6.89 15.80 24.49
C GLY A 59 -6.90 15.14 25.86
N VAL A 60 -6.78 13.81 25.91
CA VAL A 60 -6.69 13.05 27.17
C VAL A 60 -5.46 13.45 27.98
N GLN A 61 -4.31 13.63 27.33
CA GLN A 61 -3.08 14.10 27.99
C GLN A 61 -3.30 15.45 28.69
N LYS A 62 -4.02 16.37 28.05
CA LYS A 62 -4.38 17.67 28.64
C LYS A 62 -5.31 17.49 29.84
N GLU A 63 -6.36 16.68 29.73
CA GLU A 63 -7.28 16.42 30.84
C GLU A 63 -6.57 15.81 32.05
N VAL A 64 -5.67 14.86 31.83
CA VAL A 64 -4.84 14.26 32.89
C VAL A 64 -3.95 15.31 33.54
N ALA A 65 -3.31 16.18 32.76
CA ALA A 65 -2.48 17.26 33.29
C ALA A 65 -3.29 18.27 34.12
N GLU A 66 -4.49 18.63 33.68
CA GLU A 66 -5.40 19.53 34.40
C GLU A 66 -5.90 18.91 35.72
N LYS A 67 -6.20 17.61 35.73
CA LYS A 67 -6.62 16.91 36.96
C LYS A 67 -5.47 16.68 37.92
N ASN A 68 -4.25 16.48 37.42
CA ASN A 68 -3.06 16.26 38.26
C ASN A 68 -2.66 17.47 39.11
N VAL A 69 -3.11 18.68 38.75
CA VAL A 69 -2.88 19.90 39.55
C VAL A 69 -4.02 20.21 40.54
N MET A 70 -5.07 19.37 40.58
CA MET A 70 -6.18 19.53 41.52
C MET A 70 -5.81 19.03 42.92
N PRO A 71 -6.48 19.52 43.99
CA PRO A 71 -6.32 18.97 45.34
C PRO A 71 -6.68 17.48 45.41
N ASP A 72 -5.96 16.72 46.23
CA ASP A 72 -6.06 15.26 46.33
C ASP A 72 -7.48 14.73 46.46
N VAL A 73 -8.29 15.35 47.32
CA VAL A 73 -9.69 14.94 47.54
C VAL A 73 -10.51 15.04 46.25
N LYS A 74 -10.29 16.09 45.46
CA LYS A 74 -10.99 16.32 44.19
C LYS A 74 -10.49 15.39 43.10
N LEU A 75 -9.17 15.15 43.04
CA LEU A 75 -8.58 14.15 42.14
C LEU A 75 -9.14 12.75 42.42
N LEU A 76 -9.24 12.35 43.69
CA LEU A 76 -9.76 11.05 44.10
C LEU A 76 -11.24 10.87 43.74
N MET A 77 -12.05 11.94 43.83
CA MET A 77 -13.43 11.90 43.35
C MET A 77 -13.51 11.67 41.82
N ASP A 78 -12.57 12.24 41.08
CA ASP A 78 -12.55 12.25 39.62
C ASP A 78 -11.74 11.11 38.99
N ILE A 79 -11.07 10.27 39.79
CA ILE A 79 -10.09 9.29 39.30
C ILE A 79 -10.70 8.26 38.34
N LYS A 80 -11.98 7.93 38.52
CA LYS A 80 -12.70 7.02 37.62
C LYS A 80 -12.88 7.62 36.23
N SER A 81 -13.08 8.93 36.15
CA SER A 81 -13.16 9.67 34.87
C SER A 81 -11.82 9.62 34.16
N VAL A 82 -10.72 9.85 34.89
CA VAL A 82 -9.35 9.77 34.35
C VAL A 82 -9.07 8.40 33.76
N LEU A 83 -9.33 7.34 34.52
CA LEU A 83 -9.13 5.95 34.08
C LEU A 83 -9.96 5.64 32.83
N HIS A 84 -11.23 6.04 32.82
CA HIS A 84 -12.11 5.85 31.68
C HIS A 84 -11.59 6.57 30.42
N CYS A 85 -11.09 7.81 30.54
CA CYS A 85 -10.51 8.52 29.41
C CYS A 85 -9.27 7.81 28.85
N CYS A 86 -8.46 7.19 29.71
CA CYS A 86 -7.29 6.41 29.31
C CYS A 86 -7.66 5.06 28.66
N ASP A 87 -8.63 4.33 29.21
CA ASP A 87 -9.03 3.01 28.71
C ASP A 87 -9.61 3.04 27.29
N ASN A 88 -10.15 4.20 26.89
CA ASN A 88 -10.71 4.41 25.56
C ASN A 88 -9.64 4.75 24.49
N LEU A 89 -8.36 4.91 24.86
CA LEU A 89 -7.26 5.20 23.93
C LEU A 89 -6.70 3.95 23.25
N LYS A 90 -7.56 3.18 22.57
CA LYS A 90 -7.09 2.07 21.74
C LYS A 90 -6.52 2.60 20.42
N PRO A 91 -5.30 2.23 20.02
CA PRO A 91 -4.73 2.67 18.77
C PRO A 91 -5.48 2.06 17.58
N PRO A 92 -5.60 2.77 16.45
CA PRO A 92 -6.09 2.20 15.20
C PRO A 92 -5.23 1.01 14.75
N ALA A 93 -5.82 0.10 13.99
CA ALA A 93 -5.07 -0.98 13.36
C ALA A 93 -4.03 -0.41 12.38
N ILE A 94 -2.81 -0.94 12.39
CA ILE A 94 -1.77 -0.57 11.43
C ILE A 94 -2.09 -1.23 10.09
N TYR A 95 -2.09 -0.43 9.03
CA TYR A 95 -2.16 -0.97 7.67
C TYR A 95 -0.75 -1.31 7.18
N TRP A 96 -0.54 -2.56 6.80
CA TRP A 96 0.66 -3.03 6.13
C TRP A 96 0.29 -3.52 4.74
N CYS A 97 0.98 -3.00 3.71
CA CYS A 97 0.80 -3.45 2.34
C CYS A 97 2.06 -4.15 1.83
N GLN A 98 1.83 -5.21 1.07
CA GLN A 98 2.85 -5.83 0.25
C GLN A 98 2.34 -5.76 -1.19
N LEU A 99 3.11 -5.13 -2.07
CA LEU A 99 2.84 -5.17 -3.50
C LEU A 99 2.92 -6.62 -3.94
N ARG A 100 1.93 -7.07 -4.71
CA ARG A 100 2.09 -8.33 -5.43
C ARG A 100 3.34 -8.21 -6.28
N ARG A 101 4.21 -9.21 -6.18
CA ARG A 101 5.32 -9.31 -7.13
C ARG A 101 4.65 -9.59 -8.46
N GLU A 102 4.47 -8.53 -9.24
CA GLU A 102 4.19 -8.64 -10.64
C GLU A 102 5.43 -9.29 -11.21
N GLU A 103 5.42 -10.62 -11.26
CA GLU A 103 6.31 -11.35 -12.13
C GLU A 103 6.00 -10.74 -13.48
N PHE A 104 6.88 -9.84 -13.93
CA PHE A 104 7.03 -9.60 -15.34
C PHE A 104 7.11 -11.01 -15.88
N SER A 105 6.04 -11.49 -16.52
CA SER A 105 6.11 -12.66 -17.35
C SER A 105 6.95 -12.18 -18.52
N LEU A 106 8.24 -12.06 -18.24
CA LEU A 106 9.30 -11.75 -19.16
C LEU A 106 9.01 -12.73 -20.29
N PRO A 107 8.94 -12.25 -21.55
CA PRO A 107 8.70 -13.14 -22.68
C PRO A 107 9.58 -14.38 -22.49
N PRO A 108 9.16 -15.61 -22.78
CA PRO A 108 9.92 -16.84 -22.44
C PRO A 108 11.41 -16.81 -22.85
N GLN A 109 11.71 -15.98 -23.85
CA GLN A 109 13.02 -15.62 -24.40
C GLN A 109 13.95 -14.86 -23.42
N CYS A 110 13.39 -14.27 -22.37
CA CYS A 110 14.03 -13.48 -21.33
C CYS A 110 14.16 -14.26 -20.00
N SER A 111 14.02 -15.59 -20.05
CA SER A 111 14.27 -16.50 -18.91
C SER A 111 15.64 -16.29 -18.25
N ALA A 112 16.63 -15.81 -19.00
CA ALA A 112 17.93 -15.43 -18.46
C ALA A 112 17.87 -14.25 -17.48
N LEU A 113 16.98 -13.27 -17.69
CA LEU A 113 16.82 -12.12 -16.80
C LEU A 113 16.09 -12.52 -15.51
N GLN A 114 15.16 -13.48 -15.58
CA GLN A 114 14.47 -14.01 -14.41
C GLN A 114 15.46 -14.67 -13.43
N LYS A 115 16.45 -15.41 -13.96
CA LYS A 115 17.56 -15.99 -13.18
C LYS A 115 18.48 -14.96 -12.53
N ILE A 116 18.54 -13.74 -13.05
CA ILE A 116 19.37 -12.64 -12.49
C ILE A 116 18.61 -11.93 -11.35
N ILE A 117 17.28 -11.85 -11.45
CA ILE A 117 16.41 -11.22 -10.45
C ILE A 117 16.20 -12.11 -9.21
N GLU A 118 16.43 -13.42 -9.32
CA GLU A 118 16.32 -14.39 -8.22
C GLU A 118 17.60 -14.55 -7.36
N ILE A 119 18.65 -13.72 -7.59
CA ILE A 119 19.86 -13.64 -6.73
C ILE A 119 19.63 -12.64 -5.60
#